data_AF-A0A6P0DUI5-F1
#
_entry.id   AF-A0A6P0DUI5-F1
#
_cell.length_a   1.000
_cell.length_b   1.000
_cell.length_c   1.000
_cell.angle_alpha   90.00
_cell.angle_beta   90.00
_cell.angle_gamma   90.00
#
_symmetry.space_group_name_H-M   'P 1'
#
loop_
_entity.id
_entity.type
_entity.pdbx_description
1 polymer ?
#
loop_
_entity_poly.entity_id
_entity_poly.type
_entity_poly.pdbx_seq_one_letter_code
_entity_poly.pdbx_strand_id
1 'polypeptide(L)'
;YVGLARFVATQLIITGAVVVTMYIGLLSGKAISRQESFGDTFFASFLTRRFKLGPVAIDQAGLLVGLAIYAVALLVGIPLILLMWGFHVQDLQILAYRLFTEVRLGGISISLLGICTGILLFAGVYLLTRWLQRWLDGNVMA
;
A
#
# COMPACT_ATOMS: atom_id res chain seq x y z
N TYR A 1 -22.24 -22.70 30.29
CA TYR A 1 -20.88 -23.09 29.87
C TYR A 1 -20.78 -23.58 28.43
N VAL A 2 -21.63 -24.51 27.97
CA VAL A 2 -21.58 -25.07 26.59
C VAL A 2 -21.72 -24.00 25.48
N GLY A 3 -22.62 -23.03 25.64
CA GLY A 3 -22.80 -21.96 24.65
C GLY A 3 -21.57 -21.05 24.48
N LEU A 4 -20.94 -20.66 25.61
CA LEU A 4 -19.72 -19.86 25.59
C LEU A 4 -18.56 -20.64 24.97
N ALA A 5 -18.40 -21.93 25.34
CA ALA A 5 -17.36 -22.78 24.76
C ALA A 5 -17.53 -22.92 23.23
N ARG A 6 -18.76 -23.11 22.75
CA ARG A 6 -19.05 -23.19 21.31
C ARG A 6 -18.76 -21.87 20.59
N PHE A 7 -19.13 -20.75 21.20
CA PHE A 7 -18.83 -19.42 20.67
C PHE A 7 -17.31 -19.20 20.54
N VAL A 8 -16.56 -19.43 21.61
CA VAL A 8 -15.10 -19.28 21.61
C VAL A 8 -14.45 -20.22 20.59
N ALA A 9 -14.88 -21.47 20.51
CA ALA A 9 -14.37 -22.42 19.52
C ALA A 9 -14.61 -21.92 18.09
N THR A 10 -15.83 -21.46 17.79
CA THR A 10 -16.18 -20.95 16.45
C THR A 10 -15.38 -19.70 16.10
N GLN A 11 -15.29 -18.76 17.04
CA GLN A 11 -14.54 -17.52 16.87
C GLN A 11 -13.05 -17.78 16.62
N LEU A 12 -12.46 -18.71 17.37
CA LEU A 12 -11.06 -19.08 17.24
C LEU A 12 -10.79 -19.78 15.89
N ILE A 13 -11.66 -20.70 15.48
CA ILE A 13 -11.54 -21.40 14.20
C ILE A 13 -11.61 -20.42 13.01
N ILE A 14 -12.63 -19.56 12.98
CA ILE A 14 -12.83 -18.62 11.87
C ILE A 14 -11.70 -17.58 11.83
N THR A 15 -11.37 -16.97 12.98
CA THR A 15 -10.27 -15.99 13.06
C THR A 15 -8.95 -16.64 12.68
N GLY A 16 -8.68 -17.86 13.15
CA GLY A 16 -7.48 -18.63 12.81
C GLY A 16 -7.38 -18.91 11.32
N ALA A 17 -8.48 -19.30 10.66
CA ALA A 17 -8.51 -19.50 9.21
C ALA A 17 -8.16 -18.22 8.43
N VAL A 18 -8.68 -17.07 8.86
CA VAL A 18 -8.35 -15.77 8.26
C VAL A 18 -6.87 -15.42 8.45
N VAL A 19 -6.35 -15.58 9.68
CA VAL A 19 -4.93 -15.31 9.99
C VAL A 19 -4.00 -16.20 9.16
N VAL A 20 -4.31 -17.49 9.04
CA VAL A 20 -3.52 -18.43 8.22
C VAL A 20 -3.59 -18.04 6.74
N THR A 21 -4.76 -17.69 6.23
CA THR A 21 -4.93 -17.26 4.82
C THR A 21 -4.12 -15.99 4.54
N MET A 22 -4.19 -15.01 5.44
CA MET A 22 -3.40 -13.80 5.37
C MET A 22 -1.89 -14.12 5.38
N TYR A 23 -1.45 -14.99 6.28
CA TYR A 23 -0.05 -15.42 6.37
C TYR A 23 0.43 -16.12 5.10
N ILE A 24 -0.38 -16.98 4.48
CA ILE A 24 -0.08 -17.58 3.18
C ILE A 24 0.06 -16.51 2.09
N GLY A 25 -0.80 -15.49 2.11
CA GLY A 25 -0.67 -14.32 1.22
C GLY A 25 0.67 -13.60 1.40
N LEU A 26 1.09 -13.37 2.65
CA LEU A 26 2.39 -12.75 2.95
C LEU A 26 3.56 -13.63 2.46
N LEU A 27 3.51 -14.94 2.70
CA LEU A 27 4.53 -15.87 2.19
C LEU A 27 4.57 -15.90 0.66
N SER A 28 3.41 -15.80 -0.01
CA SER A 28 3.33 -15.72 -1.47
C SER A 28 3.99 -14.45 -2.00
N GLY A 29 3.71 -13.30 -1.37
CA GLY A 29 4.38 -12.04 -1.70
C GLY A 29 5.90 -12.14 -1.51
N LYS A 30 6.35 -12.80 -0.44
CA LYS A 30 7.77 -13.04 -0.17
C LYS A 30 8.45 -13.91 -1.23
N ALA A 31 7.78 -14.97 -1.67
CA ALA A 31 8.32 -15.87 -2.67
C ALA A 31 8.48 -15.16 -4.02
N ILE A 32 7.49 -14.34 -4.38
CA ILE A 32 7.47 -13.55 -5.61
C ILE A 32 8.51 -12.42 -5.61
N SER A 33 8.73 -11.79 -4.46
CA SER A 33 9.68 -10.68 -4.32
C SER A 33 11.14 -11.10 -4.20
N ARG A 34 11.46 -12.40 -4.15
CA ARG A 34 12.87 -12.83 -4.12
C ARG A 34 13.49 -12.62 -5.50
N GLN A 35 14.50 -11.74 -5.56
CA GLN A 35 15.47 -11.68 -6.67
C GLN A 35 15.89 -13.11 -7.05
N GLU A 36 15.95 -13.40 -8.35
CA GLU A 36 16.19 -14.72 -8.99
C GLU A 36 14.94 -15.61 -9.23
N SER A 37 13.89 -15.55 -8.41
CA SER A 37 12.75 -16.49 -8.55
C SER A 37 11.67 -16.03 -9.52
N PHE A 38 11.51 -14.72 -9.70
CA PHE A 38 10.40 -14.21 -10.52
C PHE A 38 10.63 -14.45 -12.01
N GLY A 39 11.87 -14.32 -12.49
CA GLY A 39 12.24 -14.53 -13.91
C GLY A 39 11.88 -15.92 -14.46
N ASP A 40 11.93 -16.96 -13.61
CA ASP A 40 11.58 -18.34 -13.96
C ASP A 40 10.09 -18.67 -13.82
N THR A 41 9.28 -17.73 -13.36
CA THR A 41 7.83 -17.95 -13.23
C THR A 41 7.15 -17.84 -14.60
N PHE A 42 6.14 -18.68 -14.86
CA PHE A 42 5.36 -18.69 -16.12
C PHE A 42 4.86 -17.27 -16.51
N PHE A 43 4.47 -16.47 -15.51
CA PHE A 43 4.00 -15.10 -15.69
C PHE A 43 5.10 -14.15 -16.18
N ALA A 44 6.33 -14.28 -15.67
CA ALA A 44 7.46 -13.47 -16.12
C ALA A 44 7.93 -13.87 -17.52
N SER A 45 7.95 -15.17 -17.84
CA SER A 45 8.25 -15.65 -19.19
C SER A 45 7.25 -15.12 -20.22
N PHE A 46 5.95 -15.08 -19.87
CA PHE A 46 4.91 -14.47 -20.71
C PHE A 46 5.12 -12.97 -20.91
N LEU A 47 5.40 -12.22 -19.85
CA LEU A 47 5.62 -10.77 -19.91
C LEU A 47 6.89 -10.42 -20.72
N THR A 48 7.95 -11.21 -20.56
CA THR A 48 9.22 -11.08 -21.30
C THR A 48 9.01 -11.31 -22.80
N ARG A 49 8.26 -12.35 -23.18
CA ARG A 49 7.95 -12.64 -24.59
C ARG A 49 7.07 -11.56 -25.23
N ARG A 50 6.12 -10.99 -24.48
CA ARG A 50 5.17 -9.99 -25.01
C ARG A 50 5.73 -8.58 -25.09
N PHE A 51 6.58 -8.18 -24.13
CA PHE A 51 7.06 -6.80 -23.97
C PHE A 51 8.58 -6.64 -24.17
N LYS A 52 9.35 -7.71 -24.42
CA LYS A 52 10.82 -7.69 -24.60
C LYS A 52 11.55 -6.94 -23.45
N LEU A 53 11.07 -7.12 -22.23
CA LEU A 53 11.64 -6.46 -21.05
C LEU A 53 13.03 -7.04 -20.77
N GLY A 54 13.98 -6.16 -20.44
CA GLY A 54 15.30 -6.58 -19.98
C GLY A 54 15.24 -7.29 -18.62
N PRO A 55 16.27 -8.09 -18.27
CA PRO A 55 16.30 -8.88 -17.03
C PRO A 55 16.07 -8.04 -15.77
N VAL A 56 16.61 -6.82 -15.73
CA VAL A 56 16.42 -5.87 -14.62
C VAL A 56 14.96 -5.41 -14.48
N ALA A 57 14.25 -5.20 -15.59
CA ALA A 57 12.86 -4.72 -15.56
C ALA A 57 11.89 -5.82 -15.07
N ILE A 58 12.18 -7.08 -15.39
CA ILE A 58 11.39 -8.24 -14.93
C ILE A 58 11.54 -8.43 -13.42
N ASP A 59 12.76 -8.26 -12.93
CA ASP A 59 13.08 -8.37 -11.50
C ASP A 59 12.42 -7.24 -10.68
N GLN A 60 12.46 -6.00 -11.18
CA GLN A 60 11.69 -4.88 -10.59
C GLN A 60 10.18 -5.11 -10.62
N ALA A 61 9.65 -5.73 -11.69
CA ALA A 61 8.24 -6.11 -11.74
C ALA A 61 7.90 -7.17 -10.69
N GLY A 62 8.77 -8.16 -10.45
CA GLY A 62 8.61 -9.16 -9.40
C GLY A 62 8.56 -8.54 -8.01
N LEU A 63 9.45 -7.59 -7.72
CA LEU A 63 9.42 -6.80 -6.49
C LEU A 63 8.11 -6.03 -6.33
N LEU A 64 7.66 -5.34 -7.38
CA LEU A 64 6.41 -4.56 -7.36
C LEU A 64 5.19 -5.46 -7.12
N VAL A 65 5.11 -6.60 -7.80
CA VAL A 65 4.03 -7.57 -7.64
C VAL A 65 4.05 -8.18 -6.25
N GLY A 66 5.23 -8.55 -5.73
CA GLY A 66 5.36 -9.08 -4.37
C GLY A 66 4.92 -8.06 -3.31
N LEU A 67 5.30 -6.79 -3.48
CA LEU A 67 4.84 -5.68 -2.64
C LEU A 67 3.32 -5.47 -2.74
N ALA A 68 2.74 -5.57 -3.93
CA ALA A 68 1.30 -5.48 -4.13
C ALA A 68 0.56 -6.61 -3.41
N ILE A 69 1.08 -7.84 -3.45
CA ILE A 69 0.50 -8.99 -2.73
C ILE A 69 0.56 -8.77 -1.22
N TYR A 70 1.68 -8.26 -0.70
CA TYR A 70 1.78 -7.88 0.71
C TYR A 70 0.74 -6.81 1.08
N ALA A 71 0.61 -5.77 0.26
CA ALA A 71 -0.35 -4.70 0.49
C ALA A 71 -1.79 -5.24 0.51
N VAL A 72 -2.18 -6.08 -0.45
CA VAL A 72 -3.51 -6.70 -0.48
C VAL A 72 -3.74 -7.58 0.74
N ALA A 73 -2.78 -8.43 1.09
CA ALA A 73 -2.91 -9.32 2.26
C ALA A 73 -3.11 -8.52 3.55
N LEU A 74 -2.39 -7.41 3.74
CA LEU A 74 -2.52 -6.54 4.92
C LEU A 74 -3.80 -5.70 4.90
N LEU A 75 -4.10 -5.04 3.78
CA LEU A 75 -5.25 -4.16 3.62
C LEU A 75 -6.59 -4.91 3.63
N VAL A 76 -6.60 -6.21 3.34
CA VAL A 76 -7.80 -7.05 3.46
C VAL A 76 -7.80 -7.79 4.79
N GLY A 77 -6.68 -8.44 5.14
CA GLY A 77 -6.59 -9.31 6.31
C GLY A 77 -6.78 -8.55 7.63
N ILE A 78 -6.12 -7.38 7.79
CA ILE A 78 -6.21 -6.61 9.04
C ILE A 78 -7.65 -6.10 9.26
N PRO A 79 -8.30 -5.41 8.29
CA PRO A 79 -9.71 -5.02 8.44
C PRO A 79 -10.63 -6.18 8.73
N LEU A 80 -10.47 -7.31 8.04
CA LEU A 80 -11.34 -8.47 8.22
C LEU A 80 -11.24 -9.04 9.64
N ILE A 81 -10.01 -9.14 10.18
CA ILE A 81 -9.80 -9.54 11.57
C ILE A 81 -10.45 -8.53 12.53
N LEU A 82 -10.24 -7.22 12.34
CA LEU A 82 -10.85 -6.21 13.22
C LEU A 82 -12.39 -6.27 13.22
N LEU A 83 -13.00 -6.46 12.04
CA LEU A 83 -14.45 -6.64 11.92
C LEU A 83 -14.93 -7.89 12.67
N MET A 84 -14.21 -9.01 12.57
CA MET A 84 -14.52 -10.23 13.32
C MET A 84 -14.45 -10.03 14.84
N TRP A 85 -13.64 -9.09 15.31
CA TRP A 85 -13.49 -8.75 16.73
C TRP A 85 -14.45 -7.66 17.22
N GLY A 86 -15.40 -7.24 16.38
CA GLY A 86 -16.49 -6.34 16.77
C GLY A 86 -16.25 -4.87 16.43
N PHE A 87 -15.22 -4.53 15.65
CA PHE A 87 -15.11 -3.18 15.09
C PHE A 87 -16.23 -2.94 14.08
N HIS A 88 -16.75 -1.72 14.06
CA HIS A 88 -17.70 -1.30 13.03
C HIS A 88 -16.93 -0.75 11.82
N VAL A 89 -17.54 -0.83 10.64
CA VAL A 89 -16.96 -0.27 9.41
C VAL A 89 -16.62 1.23 9.57
N GLN A 90 -17.44 1.96 10.34
CA GLN A 90 -17.21 3.38 10.66
C GLN A 90 -15.92 3.58 11.46
N ASP A 91 -15.65 2.72 12.43
CA ASP A 91 -14.42 2.76 13.23
C ASP A 91 -13.19 2.53 12.35
N LEU A 92 -13.28 1.60 11.38
CA LEU A 92 -12.20 1.36 10.42
C LEU A 92 -11.98 2.56 9.48
N GLN A 93 -13.05 3.22 9.03
CA GLN A 93 -12.94 4.42 8.21
C GLN A 93 -12.27 5.56 8.96
N ILE A 94 -12.64 5.78 10.22
CA ILE A 94 -12.01 6.79 11.08
C ILE A 94 -10.54 6.44 11.33
N LEU A 95 -10.24 5.17 11.63
CA LEU A 95 -8.86 4.70 11.82
C LEU A 95 -8.02 4.91 10.56
N ALA A 96 -8.55 4.56 9.38
CA ALA A 96 -7.91 4.82 8.10
C ALA A 96 -7.67 6.31 7.88
N TYR A 97 -8.68 7.15 8.10
CA TYR A 97 -8.56 8.61 7.95
C TYR A 97 -7.48 9.19 8.88
N ARG A 98 -7.46 8.77 10.15
CA ARG A 98 -6.48 9.23 11.15
C ARG A 98 -5.06 8.80 10.80
N LEU A 99 -4.85 7.59 10.25
CA LEU A 99 -3.54 7.15 9.79
C LEU A 99 -2.95 8.07 8.71
N PHE A 100 -3.79 8.66 7.85
CA PHE A 100 -3.35 9.58 6.80
C PHE A 100 -3.32 11.06 7.23
N THR A 101 -4.13 11.47 8.21
CA THR A 101 -4.31 12.89 8.56
C THR A 101 -3.72 13.32 9.90
N GLU A 102 -3.60 12.43 10.87
CA GLU A 102 -3.32 12.78 12.26
C GLU A 102 -2.24 11.87 12.88
N VAL A 103 -1.03 11.88 12.32
CA VAL A 103 0.11 11.22 12.98
C VAL A 103 0.54 12.09 14.16
N ARG A 104 0.09 11.74 15.37
CA ARG A 104 0.39 12.47 16.61
C ARG A 104 1.74 12.04 17.16
N LEU A 105 2.68 12.98 17.24
CA LEU A 105 3.98 12.82 17.91
C LEU A 105 4.06 13.86 19.03
N GLY A 106 3.91 13.42 20.29
CA GLY A 106 4.18 14.24 21.48
C GLY A 106 3.48 15.62 21.50
N GLY A 107 2.15 15.66 21.39
CA GLY A 107 1.35 16.90 21.45
C GLY A 107 1.22 17.66 20.12
N ILE A 108 2.02 17.32 19.10
CA ILE A 108 1.94 17.91 17.76
C ILE A 108 1.32 16.88 16.81
N SER A 109 0.26 17.25 16.10
CA SER A 109 -0.35 16.43 15.04
C SER A 109 0.26 16.80 13.68
N ILE A 110 1.07 15.90 13.13
CA ILE A 110 1.62 16.02 11.78
C ILE A 110 0.70 15.28 10.82
N SER A 111 0.22 15.99 9.80
CA SER A 111 -0.64 15.40 8.77
C SER A 111 0.19 14.99 7.57
N LEU A 112 0.16 13.70 7.20
CA LEU A 112 0.83 13.22 5.99
C LEU A 112 0.22 13.88 4.74
N LEU A 113 -1.11 14.02 4.71
CA LEU A 113 -1.82 14.81 3.70
C LEU A 113 -1.39 16.27 3.68
N GLY A 114 -1.17 16.88 4.86
CA GLY A 114 -0.62 18.23 4.96
C GLY A 114 0.77 18.34 4.33
N ILE A 115 1.66 17.38 4.58
CA ILE A 115 3.00 17.33 3.97
C ILE A 115 2.89 17.18 2.44
N CYS A 116 2.11 16.22 1.95
CA CYS A 116 1.93 16.01 0.51
C CYS A 116 1.36 17.25 -0.18
N THR A 117 0.35 17.88 0.43
CA THR A 117 -0.25 19.11 -0.09
C THR A 117 0.74 20.26 -0.08
N GLY A 118 1.55 20.41 0.98
CA GLY A 118 2.61 21.41 1.06
C GLY A 118 3.67 21.26 -0.01
N ILE A 119 4.14 20.02 -0.27
CA ILE A 119 5.09 19.73 -1.36
C ILE A 119 4.48 20.08 -2.72
N LEU A 120 3.23 19.68 -2.95
CA LEU A 120 2.55 19.91 -4.22
C LEU A 120 2.33 21.41 -4.48
N LEU A 121 1.91 22.16 -3.46
CA LEU A 121 1.79 23.62 -3.53
C LEU A 121 3.14 24.28 -3.79
N PHE A 122 4.20 23.86 -3.08
CA PHE A 122 5.54 24.41 -3.28
C PHE A 122 6.04 24.17 -4.71
N ALA A 123 5.89 22.95 -5.23
CA ALA A 123 6.22 22.61 -6.61
C ALA A 123 5.40 23.43 -7.60
N GLY A 124 4.10 23.62 -7.36
CA GLY A 124 3.22 24.44 -8.18
C GLY A 124 3.68 25.90 -8.24
N VAL A 125 3.95 26.52 -7.08
CA VAL A 125 4.46 27.89 -7.00
C VAL A 125 5.83 28.02 -7.67
N TYR A 126 6.73 27.06 -7.47
CA TYR A 126 8.05 27.05 -8.11
C TYR A 126 7.97 26.97 -9.64
N LEU A 127 7.07 26.15 -10.17
CA LEU A 127 6.84 26.06 -11.61
C LEU A 127 6.24 27.36 -12.15
N LEU A 128 5.32 27.97 -11.41
CA LEU A 128 4.71 29.25 -11.77
C LEU A 128 5.75 30.37 -11.82
N THR A 129 6.64 30.47 -10.82
CA THR A 129 7.72 31.47 -10.82
C THR A 129 8.69 31.25 -11.97
N ARG A 130 9.09 30.01 -12.26
CA ARG A 130 9.92 29.71 -13.44
C ARG A 130 9.23 30.02 -14.75
N TRP A 131 7.94 29.74 -14.87
CA TRP A 131 7.18 30.06 -16.07
C TRP A 131 7.10 31.58 -16.30
N LEU A 132 6.82 32.33 -15.22
CA LEU A 132 6.72 33.78 -15.27
C LEU A 132 8.08 34.43 -15.58
N GLN A 133 9.18 33.93 -15.02
CA GLN A 133 10.55 34.35 -15.36
C GLN A 133 10.82 34.16 -16.86
N ARG A 134 10.55 32.97 -17.41
CA ARG A 134 10.76 32.69 -18.84
C ARG A 134 9.89 33.55 -19.75
N TRP A 135 8.64 33.81 -19.35
CA TRP A 135 7.73 34.67 -20.10
C TRP A 135 8.23 36.11 -20.14
N LEU A 136 8.71 36.64 -19.00
CA LEU A 136 9.25 38.00 -18.93
C LEU A 136 10.53 38.14 -19.78
N ASP A 137 11.43 37.17 -19.68
CA ASP A 137 12.68 37.16 -20.45
C ASP A 137 12.40 37.07 -21.96
N GLY A 138 11.36 36.33 -22.38
CA GLY A 138 11.02 36.15 -23.79
C GLY A 138 10.20 37.28 -24.43
N ASN A 139 9.37 38.00 -23.65
CA ASN A 139 8.48 39.05 -24.19
C ASN A 139 8.98 40.49 -23.93
N VAL A 140 9.86 40.72 -22.96
CA VAL A 140 10.26 42.07 -22.54
C VAL A 140 11.75 42.37 -22.80
N MET A 141 12.60 41.35 -22.97
CA MET A 141 14.02 41.53 -23.32
C MET A 141 14.33 41.31 -24.81
N ALA A 142 13.32 41.29 -25.68
CA ALA A 142 13.45 41.26 -27.14
C ALA A 142 13.10 42.61 -27.77
#